data_AF-A0A2P4YQ05-F1
#
_entry.id   AF-A0A2P4YQ05-F1
#
_cell.length_a   1.000
_cell.length_b   1.000
_cell.length_c   1.000
_cell.angle_alpha   90.00
_cell.angle_beta   90.00
_cell.angle_gamma   90.00
#
_symmetry.space_group_name_H-M   'P 1'
#
loop_
_entity.id
_entity.type
_entity.pdbx_description
1 polymer ?
#
loop_
_entity_poly.entity_id
_entity_poly.type
_entity_poly.pdbx_seq_one_letter_code
_entity_poly.pdbx_strand_id
1 'polypeptide(L)'
;MFLFLYVLQFLLAPMLASDSFLMLLLGNLLYSLGWGFYTYITFLGYMALPFLHRTEQLLLPLIVVLALFISTLVLQAVFGAQINFAHISTHYYYAP
;
A
#
# COMPACT_ATOMS: atom_id res chain seq x y z
N MET A 1 6.21 -9.15 -0.43
CA MET A 1 6.54 -7.81 -0.94
C MET A 1 6.88 -7.83 -2.42
N PHE A 2 7.96 -8.50 -2.86
CA PHE A 2 8.35 -8.54 -4.27
C PHE A 2 7.25 -9.08 -5.21
N LEU A 3 6.77 -10.31 -4.97
CA LEU A 3 5.77 -10.95 -5.83
C LEU A 3 4.43 -10.19 -5.83
N PHE A 4 4.06 -9.61 -4.68
CA PHE A 4 2.79 -8.91 -4.51
C PHE A 4 2.78 -7.51 -5.15
N LEU A 5 3.85 -6.73 -4.99
CA LEU A 5 3.92 -5.39 -5.57
C LEU A 5 4.50 -5.35 -6.97
N TYR A 6 5.40 -6.25 -7.37
CA TYR A 6 6.00 -6.15 -8.71
C TYR A 6 5.28 -7.04 -9.72
N VAL A 7 4.95 -8.29 -9.37
CA VAL A 7 4.28 -9.20 -10.32
C VAL A 7 2.80 -8.88 -10.45
N LEU A 8 2.10 -8.76 -9.32
CA LEU A 8 0.67 -8.47 -9.30
C LEU A 8 0.36 -7.08 -9.84
N GLN A 9 1.15 -6.06 -9.48
CA GLN A 9 0.99 -4.72 -10.06
C GLN A 9 1.26 -4.72 -11.55
N PHE A 10 2.32 -5.39 -12.03
CA PHE A 10 2.61 -5.43 -13.46
C PHE A 10 1.45 -6.04 -14.25
N LEU A 11 0.90 -7.16 -13.75
CA LEU A 11 -0.26 -7.82 -14.38
C LEU A 11 -1.49 -6.90 -14.42
N LEU A 12 -1.71 -6.14 -13.36
CA LEU A 12 -2.88 -5.26 -13.23
C LEU A 12 -2.63 -3.83 -13.74
N ALA A 13 -1.40 -3.47 -14.10
CA ALA A 13 -0.98 -2.13 -14.52
C ALA A 13 -1.89 -1.50 -15.59
N PRO A 14 -2.28 -2.18 -16.70
CA PRO A 14 -3.15 -1.58 -17.69
C PRO A 14 -4.56 -1.27 -17.15
N MET A 15 -5.03 -2.02 -16.15
CA MET A 15 -6.32 -1.73 -15.50
C MET A 15 -6.18 -0.58 -14.51
N LEU A 16 -5.11 -0.56 -13.72
CA LEU A 16 -4.85 0.47 -12.70
C LEU A 16 -4.48 1.84 -13.28
N ALA A 17 -4.10 1.92 -14.55
CA ALA A 17 -3.80 3.17 -15.24
C ALA A 17 -5.05 4.03 -15.54
N SER A 18 -6.25 3.54 -15.26
CA SER A 18 -7.50 4.28 -15.48
C SER A 18 -7.79 5.25 -14.34
N ASP A 19 -8.28 6.46 -14.64
CA ASP A 19 -8.65 7.53 -13.68
C ASP A 19 -9.98 7.29 -12.93
N SER A 20 -10.36 6.03 -12.76
CA SER A 20 -11.62 5.65 -12.11
C SER A 20 -11.45 5.53 -10.59
N PHE A 21 -12.48 5.91 -9.83
CA PHE A 21 -12.52 5.73 -8.37
C PHE A 21 -12.20 4.29 -7.95
N LEU A 22 -12.73 3.30 -8.70
CA LEU A 22 -12.47 1.88 -8.46
C LEU A 22 -10.99 1.54 -8.59
N MET A 23 -10.29 2.12 -9.58
CA MET A 23 -8.87 1.85 -9.83
C MET A 23 -7.96 2.54 -8.81
N LEU A 24 -8.36 3.73 -8.32
CA LEU A 24 -7.71 4.35 -7.17
C LEU A 24 -7.83 3.48 -5.93
N LEU A 25 -9.04 2.97 -5.64
CA LEU A 25 -9.27 2.07 -4.50
C LEU A 25 -8.42 0.80 -4.62
N LEU A 26 -8.46 0.12 -5.77
CA LEU A 26 -7.71 -1.12 -5.98
C LEU A 26 -6.20 -0.89 -5.93
N GLY A 27 -5.69 0.19 -6.52
CA GLY A 27 -4.28 0.55 -6.48
C GLY A 27 -3.78 0.88 -5.09
N ASN A 28 -4.48 1.75 -4.38
CA ASN A 28 -4.09 2.10 -3.02
C ASN A 28 -4.26 0.91 -2.07
N LEU A 29 -5.23 0.01 -2.30
CA LEU A 29 -5.41 -1.20 -1.53
C LEU A 29 -4.27 -2.19 -1.76
N LEU A 30 -3.83 -2.39 -3.01
CA LEU A 30 -2.68 -3.21 -3.35
C LEU A 30 -1.40 -2.70 -2.64
N TYR A 31 -1.14 -1.39 -2.70
CA TYR A 31 0.00 -0.78 -2.03
C TYR A 31 -0.08 -0.88 -0.50
N SER A 32 -1.26 -0.63 0.07
CA SER A 32 -1.49 -0.69 1.52
C SER A 32 -1.35 -2.11 2.06
N LEU A 33 -1.86 -3.11 1.33
CA LEU A 33 -1.66 -4.52 1.68
C LEU A 33 -0.18 -4.91 1.58
N GLY A 34 0.54 -4.44 0.56
CA GLY A 34 1.99 -4.67 0.45
C GLY A 34 2.75 -4.18 1.68
N TRP A 35 2.52 -2.93 2.09
CA TRP A 35 3.13 -2.34 3.28
C TRP A 35 2.66 -2.99 4.59
N GLY A 36 1.37 -3.35 4.66
CA GLY A 36 0.80 -4.08 5.78
C GLY A 36 1.43 -5.45 5.97
N PHE A 37 1.59 -6.23 4.89
CA PHE A 37 2.29 -7.52 4.93
C PHE A 37 3.75 -7.38 5.35
N TYR A 38 4.45 -6.37 4.83
CA TYR A 38 5.83 -6.11 5.26
C TYR A 38 5.92 -5.84 6.76
N THR A 39 5.07 -4.94 7.28
CA THR A 39 5.03 -4.59 8.70
C THR A 39 4.66 -5.81 9.55
N TYR A 40 3.66 -6.58 9.13
CA TYR A 40 3.18 -7.75 9.87
C TYR A 40 4.21 -8.88 9.91
N ILE A 41 4.84 -9.20 8.77
CA ILE A 41 5.91 -10.22 8.72
C ILE A 41 7.09 -9.79 9.58
N THR A 42 7.45 -8.51 9.54
CA THR A 42 8.51 -7.94 10.38
C THR A 42 8.18 -8.08 11.86
N PHE A 43 6.96 -7.72 12.27
CA PHE A 43 6.46 -7.92 13.63
C PHE A 43 6.52 -9.39 14.05
N LEU A 44 6.07 -10.32 13.20
CA LEU A 44 6.10 -11.74 13.48
C LEU A 44 7.54 -12.26 13.65
N GLY A 45 8.46 -11.79 12.82
CA GLY A 45 9.89 -12.09 12.95
C GLY A 45 10.45 -11.61 14.29
N TYR A 46 10.12 -10.39 14.71
CA TYR A 46 10.57 -9.82 15.98
C TYR A 46 9.92 -10.45 17.22
N MET A 47 8.68 -10.95 17.10
CA MET A 47 8.00 -11.68 18.17
C MET A 47 8.72 -13.00 18.52
N ALA A 48 9.47 -13.58 17.59
CA ALA A 48 10.24 -14.80 17.83
C ALA A 48 11.50 -14.58 18.69
N LEU A 49 11.90 -13.32 18.97
CA LEU A 49 13.11 -13.03 19.73
C LEU A 49 12.79 -12.82 21.22
N PRO A 50 13.36 -13.65 22.13
CA PRO A 50 12.98 -13.68 23.54
C PRO A 50 13.46 -12.48 24.37
N PHE A 51 14.27 -11.57 23.80
CA PHE A 51 14.77 -10.38 24.48
C PHE A 51 13.94 -9.13 24.20
N LEU A 52 13.09 -9.14 23.17
CA LEU A 52 12.34 -7.96 22.75
C LEU A 52 10.99 -7.93 23.48
N HIS A 53 10.89 -7.04 24.46
CA HIS A 53 9.66 -6.80 25.21
C HIS A 53 8.84 -5.71 24.50
N ARG A 54 7.50 -5.81 24.53
CA ARG A 54 6.56 -4.86 23.88
C ARG A 54 6.69 -4.75 22.35
N THR A 55 6.77 -5.89 21.67
CA THR A 55 6.77 -5.97 20.19
C THR A 55 5.47 -5.45 19.57
N GLU A 56 4.39 -5.33 20.34
CA GLU A 56 3.12 -4.72 19.93
C GLU A 56 3.27 -3.30 19.36
N GLN A 57 4.30 -2.55 19.74
CA GLN A 57 4.57 -1.23 19.17
C GLN A 57 5.03 -1.29 17.70
N LEU A 58 5.59 -2.44 17.27
CA LEU A 58 5.98 -2.64 15.87
C LEU A 58 4.77 -2.80 14.93
N LEU A 59 3.55 -2.96 15.47
CA LEU A 59 2.30 -2.93 14.70
C LEU A 59 1.79 -1.50 14.45
N LEU A 60 2.29 -0.48 15.16
CA LEU A 60 1.83 0.91 14.98
C LEU A 60 1.93 1.43 13.52
N PRO A 61 2.96 1.09 12.72
CA PRO A 61 3.01 1.47 11.31
C PRO A 61 1.82 0.96 10.50
N LEU A 62 1.18 -0.15 10.89
CA LEU A 62 -0.03 -0.66 10.22
C LEU A 62 -1.20 0.34 10.34
N ILE A 63 -1.31 1.02 11.48
CA ILE A 63 -2.33 2.06 11.70
C ILE A 63 -2.06 3.24 10.77
N VAL A 64 -0.79 3.64 10.62
CA VAL A 64 -0.39 4.72 9.71
C VAL A 64 -0.72 4.34 8.26
N VAL A 65 -0.43 3.10 7.84
CA VAL A 65 -0.77 2.60 6.50
C VAL A 65 -2.28 2.65 6.26
N LEU A 66 -3.11 2.22 7.23
CA LEU A 66 -4.56 2.30 7.12
C LEU A 66 -5.07 3.75 7.08
N ALA A 67 -4.50 4.63 7.90
CA ALA A 67 -4.86 6.05 7.91
C ALA A 67 -4.55 6.72 6.57
N LEU A 68 -3.39 6.42 5.97
CA LEU A 68 -3.02 6.90 4.65
C LEU A 68 -3.92 6.32 3.55
N PHE A 69 -4.28 5.04 3.62
CA PHE A 69 -5.23 4.46 2.69
C PHE A 69 -6.58 5.19 2.72
N ILE A 70 -7.16 5.36 3.92
CA ILE A 70 -8.43 6.05 4.09
C ILE A 70 -8.33 7.51 3.64
N SER A 71 -7.22 8.19 3.94
CA SER A 71 -7.05 9.59 3.52
C SER A 71 -7.05 9.73 2.00
N THR A 72 -6.45 8.80 1.24
CA THR A 72 -6.54 8.83 -0.24
C THR A 72 -7.97 8.70 -0.75
N LEU A 73 -8.79 7.84 -0.13
CA LEU A 73 -10.19 7.66 -0.52
C LEU A 73 -11.04 8.88 -0.17
N VAL A 74 -10.84 9.45 1.02
CA VAL A 74 -11.55 10.67 1.46
C VAL A 74 -11.16 11.86 0.59
N LEU A 75 -9.87 12.00 0.27
CA LEU A 75 -9.40 13.07 -0.62
C LEU A 75 -10.03 12.97 -2.01
N GLN A 76 -10.12 11.76 -2.54
CA GLN A 76 -10.81 11.53 -3.81
C GLN A 76 -12.32 11.83 -3.72
N ALA A 77 -12.99 11.35 -2.66
CA ALA A 77 -14.43 11.48 -2.54
C ALA A 77 -14.90 12.92 -2.23
N VAL A 78 -14.13 13.68 -1.46
CA VAL A 78 -14.50 15.02 -1.00
C VAL A 78 -13.95 16.12 -1.92
N PHE A 79 -12.71 15.96 -2.38
CA PHE A 79 -12.00 17.00 -3.13
C PHE A 79 -11.71 16.63 -4.59
N GLY A 80 -12.03 15.40 -5.01
CA GLY A 80 -11.73 14.91 -6.36
C GLY A 80 -10.23 14.67 -6.61
N ALA A 81 -9.41 14.65 -5.56
CA ALA A 81 -7.95 14.53 -5.68
C ALA A 81 -7.52 13.07 -5.89
N GLN A 82 -7.07 12.75 -7.11
CA GLN A 82 -6.69 11.40 -7.52
C GLN A 82 -5.26 11.02 -7.11
N ILE A 83 -5.09 10.65 -5.85
CA ILE A 83 -3.82 10.11 -5.35
C ILE A 83 -3.84 8.59 -5.51
N ASN A 84 -3.34 8.09 -6.65
CA ASN A 84 -3.19 6.66 -6.90
C ASN A 84 -1.69 6.27 -6.90
N PHE A 85 -1.25 5.50 -5.91
CA PHE A 85 0.15 5.07 -5.79
C PHE A 85 0.60 4.21 -6.97
N ALA A 86 -0.31 3.45 -7.58
CA ALA A 86 0.01 2.65 -8.76
C ALA A 86 0.36 3.55 -9.95
N HIS A 87 -0.42 4.60 -10.21
CA HIS A 87 -0.16 5.56 -11.29
C HIS A 87 1.16 6.31 -11.09
N ILE A 88 1.43 6.72 -9.85
CA ILE A 88 2.69 7.37 -9.47
C ILE A 88 3.88 6.44 -9.77
N SER A 89 3.79 5.18 -9.35
CA SER A 89 4.86 4.20 -9.61
C SER A 89 5.06 3.93 -11.09
N THR A 90 3.99 3.81 -11.89
CA THR A 90 4.12 3.56 -13.33
C THR A 90 4.76 4.74 -14.04
N HIS A 91 4.49 5.97 -13.61
CA HIS A 91 5.15 7.15 -14.14
C HIS A 91 6.65 7.18 -13.79
N TYR A 92 7.06 6.65 -12.63
CA TYR A 92 8.49 6.56 -12.31
C TYR A 92 9.23 5.46 -13.08
N TYR A 93 8.58 4.33 -13.34
CA TYR A 93 9.23 3.16 -13.97
C TYR A 93 9.09 3.10 -15.49
N TYR A 94 8.07 3.73 -16.07
CA TYR A 94 7.73 3.60 -17.50
C TYR A 94 7.64 4.94 -18.25
N ALA A 95 8.01 6.07 -17.63
CA ALA A 95 8.13 7.34 -18.37
C ALA A 95 9.38 7.30 -19.29
N PRO A 96 9.25 7.80 -20.54
CA PRO A 96 10.37 7.90 -21.48
C PRO A 96 11.40 8.96 -21.10
#